data_AF-X1T409-F1
#
_entry.id   AF-X1T409-F1
#
_cell.length_a   1.000
_cell.length_b   1.000
_cell.length_c   1.000
_cell.angle_alpha   90.00
_cell.angle_beta   90.00
_cell.angle_gamma   90.00
#
_symmetry.space_group_name_H-M   'P 1'
#
loop_
_entity.id
_entity.type
_entity.pdbx_description
1 polymer ?
#
loop_
_entity_poly.entity_id
_entity_poly.type
_entity_poly.pdbx_seq_one_letter_code
_entity_poly.pdbx_strand_id
1 'polypeptide(L)' 'MLKIAVFSVKGGCGKSTVSAGLCYALRDRLGWDKVGYLEVDISGTSGHRAFGLNPPRLGLDTKKQKLIPPLVDGIR' A
#
# COMPACT_ATOMS: atom_id res chain seq x y z
N MET A 1 -3.90 -3.83 -17.29
CA MET A 1 -3.35 -3.32 -16.02
C MET A 1 -2.55 -4.43 -15.35
N LEU A 2 -1.24 -4.26 -15.17
CA LEU A 2 -0.40 -5.23 -14.45
C LEU A 2 -0.71 -5.16 -12.94
N LYS A 3 -0.73 -6.31 -12.27
CA LYS A 3 -0.90 -6.41 -10.81
C LYS A 3 0.26 -7.23 -10.26
N ILE A 4 0.91 -6.71 -9.23
CA ILE A 4 2.03 -7.38 -8.54
C ILE A 4 1.59 -7.62 -7.10
N ALA A 5 1.55 -8.89 -6.68
CA ALA A 5 1.25 -9.26 -5.31
C ALA A 5 2.56 -9.45 -4.53
N VAL A 6 2.71 -8.74 -3.42
CA VAL A 6 3.85 -8.88 -2.51
C VAL A 6 3.38 -9.57 -1.24
N PHE A 7 3.93 -10.74 -0.93
CA PHE A 7 3.55 -11.55 0.23
C PHE A 7 4.80 -12.08 0.95
N SER A 8 4.62 -12.57 2.18
CA SER A 8 5.67 -13.24 2.95
C SER A 8 5.05 -14.24 3.90
N VAL A 9 5.83 -15.25 4.29
CA VAL A 9 5.38 -16.31 5.21
C VAL A 9 5.40 -15.87 6.68
N LYS A 10 6.12 -14.78 7.02
CA LYS A 10 6.26 -14.28 8.41
C LYS A 10 6.08 -12.77 8.54
N GLY A 11 5.59 -12.32 9.69
CA GLY A 11 5.63 -10.91 10.08
C GLY A 11 7.07 -10.39 10.22
N GLY A 12 7.30 -9.11 9.91
CA GLY A 12 8.61 -8.47 10.11
C GLY A 12 9.65 -8.68 8.99
N CYS A 13 9.35 -9.40 7.91
CA CYS A 13 10.27 -9.56 6.76
C CYS A 13 10.47 -8.30 5.89
N GLY A 14 9.97 -7.14 6.31
CA GLY A 14 10.09 -5.90 5.52
C GLY A 14 9.19 -5.81 4.27
N LYS A 15 8.09 -6.57 4.21
CA LYS A 15 7.12 -6.55 3.09
C LYS A 15 6.75 -5.12 2.65
N SER A 16 6.24 -4.30 3.58
CA SER A 16 5.77 -2.95 3.28
C SER A 16 6.91 -2.04 2.80
N THR A 17 8.14 -2.24 3.30
CA THR A 17 9.33 -1.55 2.79
C THR A 17 9.64 -1.95 1.34
N VAL A 18 9.62 -3.25 1.05
CA VAL A 18 9.89 -3.78 -0.30
C VAL A 18 8.82 -3.35 -1.29
N SER A 19 7.53 -3.44 -0.92
CA SER A 19 6.43 -3.07 -1.80
C SER A 19 6.35 -1.56 -2.07
N ALA A 20 6.63 -0.72 -1.07
CA ALA A 20 6.74 0.73 -1.27
C ALA A 20 7.93 1.09 -2.16
N GLY A 21 9.11 0.50 -1.89
CA GLY A 21 10.31 0.70 -2.71
C GLY A 21 10.10 0.24 -4.16
N LEU A 22 9.38 -0.86 -4.37
CA LEU A 22 8.99 -1.32 -5.71
C LEU A 22 8.11 -0.27 -6.42
N CYS A 23 7.14 0.34 -5.73
CA CYS A 23 6.32 1.39 -6.33
C CYS A 23 7.15 2.59 -6.78
N TYR A 24 8.08 3.06 -5.95
CA TYR A 24 9.02 4.11 -6.30
C TYR A 24 9.90 3.73 -7.49
N ALA A 25 10.41 2.49 -7.54
CA ALA A 25 11.22 2.02 -8.66
C ALA A 25 10.42 1.95 -9.98
N LEU A 26 9.19 1.45 -9.95
CA LEU A 26 8.32 1.42 -11.14
C LEU A 26 8.08 2.83 -11.69
N ARG A 27 7.80 3.80 -10.82
CA ARG A 27 7.60 5.21 -11.20
C ARG A 27 8.89 5.86 -11.68
N ASP A 28 9.91 5.90 -10.82
CA ASP A 28 11.09 6.74 -10.99
C ASP A 28 12.18 6.12 -11.88
N ARG A 29 12.24 4.79 -11.97
CA ARG A 29 13.27 4.08 -12.73
C ARG A 29 12.74 3.49 -14.03
N LEU A 30 11.50 3.01 -14.04
CA LEU A 30 10.89 2.43 -15.23
C LEU A 30 9.94 3.39 -15.96
N GLY A 31 9.70 4.58 -15.42
CA GLY A 31 8.89 5.62 -16.07
C GLY A 31 7.41 5.27 -16.18
N TRP A 32 6.86 4.51 -15.23
CA TRP A 32 5.45 4.16 -15.25
C TRP A 32 4.60 5.38 -14.86
N ASP A 33 3.75 5.84 -15.77
CA ASP A 33 2.89 7.02 -15.57
C ASP A 33 1.87 6.85 -14.43
N LYS A 34 1.46 5.61 -14.15
CA LYS A 34 0.44 5.28 -13.13
C LYS A 34 0.86 4.05 -12.34
N VAL A 35 1.19 4.29 -11.06
CA VAL A 35 1.50 3.23 -10.09
C VAL A 35 0.57 3.41 -8.90
N GLY A 36 -0.10 2.33 -8.50
CA GLY A 36 -0.98 2.29 -7.34
C GLY A 36 -0.43 1.35 -6.28
N TYR A 37 -0.71 1.67 -5.02
CA TYR A 37 -0.34 0.85 -3.87
C TYR A 37 -1.60 0.47 -3.08
N LEU A 38 -1.76 -0.81 -2.79
CA LEU A 38 -2.85 -1.33 -1.97
C LEU A 38 -2.25 -2.24 -0.90
N GLU A 39 -2.47 -1.87 0.36
CA GLU A 39 -2.07 -2.70 1.51
C GLU A 39 -3.31 -3.34 2.11
N VAL A 40 -3.32 -4.67 2.11
CA VAL A 40 -4.37 -5.50 2.70
C VAL A 40 -3.92 -6.14 4.01
N ASP A 41 -2.70 -5.85 4.47
CA ASP A 41 -2.15 -6.34 5.73
C ASP A 41 -2.68 -5.50 6.90
N ILE A 42 -3.85 -5.88 7.42
CA ILE A 42 -4.54 -5.14 8.49
C ILE A 42 -3.78 -5.21 9.82
N SER A 43 -3.05 -6.30 10.10
CA SER A 43 -2.35 -6.49 11.37
C SER A 43 -0.98 -5.82 11.41
N GLY A 44 -0.30 -5.71 10.26
CA GLY A 44 1.02 -5.13 10.10
C GLY A 44 1.06 -3.79 9.34
N THR A 45 -0.08 -3.12 9.16
CA THR A 45 -0.20 -1.92 8.30
C THR A 45 0.87 -0.89 8.63
N SER A 46 1.77 -0.65 7.67
CA SER A 46 2.85 0.33 7.82
C SER A 46 3.19 1.10 6.55
N GLY A 47 2.56 0.81 5.40
CA GLY A 47 2.82 1.52 4.15
C GLY A 47 2.56 3.02 4.22
N HIS A 48 1.60 3.49 5.04
CA HIS A 48 1.43 4.92 5.28
C HIS A 48 2.74 5.57 5.77
N ARG A 49 3.50 4.92 6.65
CA ARG A 49 4.81 5.40 7.10
C ARG A 49 5.84 5.36 5.97
N ALA A 50 5.83 4.31 5.16
CA ALA A 50 6.74 4.18 4.02
C ALA A 50 6.55 5.30 2.98
N PHE A 51 5.33 5.86 2.89
CA PHE A 51 4.99 6.99 2.03
C PHE A 51 4.97 8.35 2.76
N GLY A 52 5.42 8.43 4.01
CA GLY A 52 5.42 9.68 4.79
C GLY A 52 4.02 10.23 5.09
N LEU A 53 2.99 9.39 5.05
CA LEU A 53 1.59 9.75 5.29
C LEU A 53 1.23 9.59 6.77
N ASN A 54 0.29 10.41 7.22
CA ASN A 54 -0.33 10.24 8.53
C ASN A 54 -1.03 8.88 8.63
N PRO A 55 -1.09 8.28 9.84
CA PRO A 55 -1.83 7.04 10.07
C PRO A 55 -3.26 7.16 9.54
N PRO A 56 -3.65 6.35 8.55
CA PRO A 56 -4.96 6.49 7.95
C PRO A 56 -6.03 5.97 8.90
N ARG A 57 -7.18 6.64 8.91
CA ARG A 57 -8.39 6.07 9.52
C ARG A 57 -9.06 5.17 8.48
N LEU A 58 -9.21 3.90 8.82
CA LEU A 58 -10.02 2.97 8.03
C LEU A 58 -11.49 3.31 8.22
N GLY A 59 -12.23 3.37 7.11
CA GLY A 59 -13.69 3.43 7.15
C GLY A 59 -14.27 2.03 7.29
N LEU A 60 -15.52 1.94 7.77
CA LEU A 60 -16.28 0.71 7.87
C LEU A 60 -17.63 0.87 7.16
N ASP A 61 -17.89 0.06 6.14
CA ASP A 61 -19.23 -0.14 5.59
C ASP A 61 -19.93 -1.22 6.42
N THR A 62 -20.74 -0.80 7.39
CA THR A 62 -21.46 -1.72 8.30
C THR A 62 -22.58 -2.49 7.59
N LYS A 63 -23.13 -1.96 6.49
CA LYS A 63 -24.19 -2.64 5.72
C LYS A 63 -23.61 -3.79 4.91
N LYS A 64 -22.44 -3.59 4.30
CA LYS A 64 -21.77 -4.61 3.48
C LYS A 64 -20.70 -5.40 4.24
N GLN A 65 -20.46 -5.07 5.51
CA GLN A 65 -19.42 -5.67 6.35
C GLN A 65 -18.03 -5.60 5.70
N LYS A 66 -17.65 -4.41 5.19
CA LYS A 66 -16.38 -4.19 4.48
C LYS A 66 -15.56 -3.08 5.10
N LEU A 67 -14.24 -3.24 5.11
CA LEU A 67 -13.31 -2.14 5.35
C LEU A 67 -13.22 -1.26 4.10
N ILE A 68 -13.27 0.05 4.31
CA ILE A 68 -13.05 1.06 3.28
C ILE A 68 -11.62 1.58 3.47
N PRO A 69 -10.70 1.32 2.53
CA PRO A 69 -9.36 1.85 2.63
C PRO A 69 -9.37 3.38 2.47
N PRO A 70 -8.46 4.10 3.13
CA PRO A 70 -8.19 5.49 2.80
C PRO A 70 -7.80 5.60 1.33
N LEU A 71 -8.30 6.64 0.65
CA LEU A 71 -7.84 6.98 -0.70
C LEU A 71 -6.89 8.17 -0.59
N VAL A 72 -5.71 8.02 -1.18
CA VAL A 72 -4.69 9.07 -1.22
C VAL A 72 -4.13 9.12 -2.64
N ASP A 73 -4.31 10.27 -3.28
CA ASP A 73 -3.76 10.54 -4.61
C ASP A 73 -2.45 11.33 -4.51
N GLY A 74 -1.56 11.15 -5.47
CA GLY A 74 -0.34 11.96 -5.58
C GLY A 74 0.72 11.68 -4.53
N ILE A 75 0.80 10.44 -4.03
CA ILE A 75 1.89 9.98 -3.15
C ILE A 75 3.25 10.30 -3.80
N ARG A 76 4.04 11.16 -3.14
CA ARG A 76 5.34 11.64 -3.65
C ARG A 76 6.51 10.78 -3.19
#